data_AF-A0A850BBF6-F1
#
_entry.id   AF-A0A850BBF6-F1
#
_cell.length_a   1.000
_cell.length_b   1.000
_cell.length_c   1.000
_cell.angle_alpha   90.00
_cell.angle_beta   90.00
_cell.angle_gamma   90.00
#
_symmetry.space_group_name_H-M   'P 1'
#
loop_
_entity.id
_entity.type
_entity.pdbx_description
1 polymer ?
#
loop_
_entity_poly.entity_id
_entity_poly.type
_entity_poly.pdbx_seq_one_letter_code
_entity_poly.pdbx_strand_id
1 'polypeptide(L)'
;MGRIADILQLRGDLDEALRIRREEALPVYERLGDVRALLVGRVYLAFILKQRGKPEDGPEIERLMRQALADARRLRIPEAEQIQGFMREMGIAP
;
A
#
# COMPACT_ATOMS: atom_id res chain seq x y z
N MET A 1 -8.00 -7.71 -11.83
CA MET A 1 -6.88 -7.08 -11.11
C MET A 1 -6.15 -6.00 -11.94
N GLY A 2 -6.78 -5.36 -12.93
CA GLY A 2 -6.08 -4.46 -13.87
C GLY A 2 -5.89 -3.01 -13.42
N ARG A 3 -6.86 -2.40 -12.72
CA ARG A 3 -6.90 -0.91 -12.63
C ARG A 3 -5.82 -0.24 -11.76
N ILE A 4 -5.19 -0.96 -10.83
CA ILE A 4 -4.14 -0.37 -9.98
C ILE A 4 -2.76 -0.48 -10.66
N ALA A 5 -2.56 -1.51 -11.49
CA ALA A 5 -1.32 -1.73 -12.23
C ALA A 5 -1.21 -0.81 -13.47
N ASP A 6 -2.34 -0.45 -14.08
CA ASP A 6 -2.37 0.34 -15.33
C ASP A 6 -1.91 1.82 -15.18
N ILE A 7 -1.67 2.31 -13.97
CA ILE A 7 -1.29 3.72 -13.70
C ILE A 7 0.23 3.95 -13.71
N LEU A 8 1.05 2.90 -13.84
CA LEU A 8 2.47 2.99 -13.52
C LEU A 8 3.36 3.29 -14.73
N GLN A 9 3.42 4.57 -15.08
CA GLN A 9 4.51 5.17 -15.82
C GLN A 9 4.81 6.48 -15.10
N LEU A 10 6.02 6.65 -14.49
CA LEU A 10 6.66 7.93 -14.06
C LEU A 10 7.58 7.69 -12.84
N ARG A 11 8.84 7.28 -13.09
CA ARG A 11 9.86 7.12 -12.03
C ARG A 11 10.12 8.39 -11.20
N GLY A 12 9.84 9.58 -11.73
CA GLY A 12 9.97 10.86 -11.02
C GLY A 12 8.79 11.16 -10.08
N ASP A 13 7.60 10.68 -10.41
CA ASP A 13 6.38 10.91 -9.61
C ASP A 13 6.26 9.93 -8.45
N LEU A 14 7.06 8.87 -8.41
CA LEU A 14 7.00 7.87 -7.33
C LEU A 14 7.43 8.46 -5.98
N ASP A 15 8.50 9.26 -5.96
CA ASP A 15 9.01 9.87 -4.72
C ASP A 15 8.06 10.97 -4.22
N GLU A 16 7.45 11.73 -5.14
CA GLU A 16 6.46 12.75 -4.82
C GLU A 16 5.11 12.15 -4.42
N ALA A 17 4.66 11.09 -5.10
CA ALA A 17 3.49 10.31 -4.70
C ALA A 17 3.71 9.65 -3.33
N LEU A 18 4.93 9.19 -3.04
CA LEU A 18 5.32 8.68 -1.73
C LEU A 18 5.16 9.76 -0.66
N ARG A 19 5.70 10.95 -0.91
CA ARG A 19 5.64 12.11 -0.01
C ARG A 19 4.20 12.55 0.24
N ILE A 20 3.45 12.90 -0.81
CA ILE A 20 2.07 13.38 -0.72
C ILE A 20 1.19 12.34 -0.02
N ARG A 21 1.33 11.06 -0.37
CA ARG A 21 0.48 10.02 0.22
C ARG A 21 0.80 9.79 1.69
N ARG A 22 2.06 9.89 2.09
CA ARG A 22 2.50 9.73 3.48
C ARG A 22 2.18 10.94 4.35
N GLU A 23 2.41 12.14 3.84
CA GLU A 23 2.32 13.39 4.59
C GLU A 23 0.93 14.02 4.54
N GLU A 24 0.17 13.78 3.47
CA GLU A 24 -1.10 14.47 3.24
C GLU A 24 -2.28 13.49 3.21
N ALA A 25 -2.26 12.48 2.31
CA ALA A 25 -3.44 11.65 2.08
C ALA A 25 -3.73 10.66 3.22
N LEU A 26 -2.73 9.88 3.67
CA LEU A 26 -2.93 8.91 4.75
C LEU A 26 -3.37 9.58 6.06
N PRO A 27 -2.77 10.72 6.51
CA PRO A 27 -3.25 11.43 7.69
C PRO A 27 -4.66 12.00 7.54
N VAL A 28 -5.08 12.37 6.32
CA VAL A 28 -6.47 12.78 6.07
C VAL A 28 -7.42 11.58 6.20
N TYR A 29 -7.14 10.46 5.55
CA TYR A 29 -7.98 9.25 5.68
C TYR A 29 -8.04 8.73 7.11
N GLU A 30 -6.93 8.80 7.85
CA GLU A 30 -6.88 8.44 9.26
C GLU A 30 -7.74 9.37 10.13
N ARG A 31 -7.66 10.69 9.92
CA ARG A 31 -8.51 11.67 10.62
C ARG A 31 -9.99 11.53 10.27
N LEU A 32 -10.31 11.16 9.03
CA LEU A 32 -11.68 10.94 8.58
C LEU A 32 -12.23 9.57 9.01
N GLY A 33 -11.39 8.67 9.53
CA GLY A 33 -11.79 7.30 9.84
C GLY A 33 -12.10 6.46 8.59
N ASP A 34 -11.66 6.89 7.40
CA ASP A 34 -11.84 6.13 6.17
C ASP A 34 -10.75 5.05 6.05
N VAL A 35 -10.97 3.98 6.81
CA VAL A 35 -10.06 2.85 6.91
C VAL A 35 -9.91 2.12 5.57
N ARG A 36 -10.92 2.17 4.68
CA ARG A 36 -10.83 1.54 3.36
C ARG A 36 -9.96 2.36 2.41
N ALA A 37 -10.07 3.69 2.41
CA ALA A 37 -9.16 4.54 1.65
C ALA A 37 -7.72 4.44 2.17
N LEU A 38 -7.54 4.31 3.50
CA LEU A 38 -6.25 4.10 4.14
C LEU A 38 -5.60 2.77 3.72
N LEU A 39 -6.40 1.70 3.61
CA LEU A 39 -6.00 0.39 3.11
C LEU A 39 -5.45 0.46 1.69
N VAL A 40 -6.26 0.96 0.76
CA VAL A 40 -5.89 1.14 -0.65
C VAL A 40 -4.67 2.06 -0.75
N GLY A 41 -4.66 3.10 0.09
CA GLY A 41 -3.56 3.96 0.49
C GLY A 41 -2.22 3.23 0.53
N ARG A 42 -2.11 2.36 1.54
CA ARG A 42 -0.89 1.63 1.90
C ARG A 42 -0.50 0.57 0.89
N VAL A 43 -1.46 -0.18 0.34
CA VAL A 43 -1.20 -1.23 -0.65
C VAL A 43 -0.57 -0.65 -1.92
N TYR A 44 -1.12 0.44 -2.45
CA TYR A 44 -0.54 1.14 -3.61
C TYR A 44 0.87 1.64 -3.35
N LEU A 45 1.12 2.15 -2.14
CA LEU A 45 2.43 2.65 -1.74
C LEU A 45 3.48 1.54 -1.70
N ALA A 46 3.11 0.37 -1.19
CA ALA A 46 3.94 -0.83 -1.22
C ALA A 46 4.28 -1.25 -2.67
N PHE A 47 3.33 -1.15 -3.61
CA PHE A 47 3.58 -1.42 -5.03
C PHE A 47 4.53 -0.40 -5.69
N ILE A 48 4.40 0.88 -5.34
CA ILE A 48 5.32 1.93 -5.82
C ILE A 48 6.74 1.65 -5.35
N LEU A 49 6.91 1.38 -4.05
CA LEU A 49 8.20 1.07 -3.44
C LEU A 49 8.82 -0.18 -4.08
N LYS A 50 8.02 -1.22 -4.33
CA LYS A 50 8.52 -2.42 -5.00
C LYS A 50 9.02 -2.15 -6.43
N GLN A 51 8.38 -1.24 -7.17
CA GLN A 51 8.82 -0.84 -8.51
C GLN A 51 10.04 0.06 -8.51
N ARG A 52 10.16 0.92 -7.50
CA ARG A 52 11.36 1.72 -7.28
C ARG A 52 12.59 0.82 -7.11
N GLY A 53 12.39 -0.35 -6.49
CA GLY A 53 13.33 -1.47 -6.51
C GLY A 53 14.58 -1.21 -5.67
N LYS A 54 14.54 -0.24 -4.75
CA LYS A 54 15.67 0.03 -3.88
C LYS A 54 15.65 -0.90 -2.67
N PRO A 55 16.81 -1.38 -2.19
CA PRO A 55 16.86 -2.26 -1.03
C PRO A 55 16.34 -1.60 0.25
N GLU A 56 16.50 -0.28 0.41
CA GLU A 56 15.96 0.47 1.55
C GLU A 56 14.42 0.48 1.63
N ASP A 57 13.73 0.18 0.53
CA ASP A 57 12.27 0.21 0.48
C ASP A 57 11.64 -1.03 1.15
N GLY A 58 12.40 -2.12 1.29
CA GLY A 58 11.90 -3.43 1.79
C GLY A 58 11.16 -3.36 3.13
N PRO A 59 11.74 -2.81 4.20
CA PRO A 59 11.08 -2.68 5.50
C PRO A 59 9.80 -1.85 5.45
N GLU A 60 9.75 -0.83 4.60
CA GLU A 60 8.58 0.04 4.45
C GLU A 60 7.45 -0.66 3.71
N ILE A 61 7.76 -1.43 2.65
CA ILE A 61 6.80 -2.30 1.95
C ILE A 61 6.15 -3.27 2.94
N GLU A 62 6.95 -3.94 3.76
CA GLU A 62 6.46 -4.89 4.76
C GLU A 62 5.55 -4.20 5.79
N ARG A 63 5.96 -3.04 6.33
CA ARG A 63 5.18 -2.26 7.28
C ARG A 63 3.80 -1.89 6.72
N LEU A 64 3.77 -1.37 5.49
CA LEU A 64 2.53 -0.94 4.82
C LEU A 64 1.58 -2.11 4.55
N MET A 65 2.12 -3.24 4.10
CA MET A 65 1.33 -4.43 3.80
C MET A 65 0.75 -5.06 5.07
N ARG A 66 1.53 -5.16 6.15
CA ARG A 66 1.04 -5.64 7.46
C ARG A 66 -0.07 -4.74 8.01
N GLN A 67 0.10 -3.42 7.94
CA GLN A 67 -0.92 -2.46 8.38
C GLN A 67 -2.20 -2.55 7.56
N ALA A 68 -2.10 -2.66 6.24
CA ALA A 68 -3.26 -2.86 5.38
C ALA A 68 -3.99 -4.17 5.73
N LEU A 69 -3.26 -5.28 5.86
CA LEU A 69 -3.87 -6.57 6.19
C LEU A 69 -4.57 -6.54 7.56
N ALA A 70 -3.95 -5.93 8.57
CA ALA A 70 -4.55 -5.80 9.90
C ALA A 70 -5.87 -5.02 9.86
N ASP A 71 -5.92 -3.91 9.11
CA ASP A 71 -7.14 -3.12 8.96
C ASP A 71 -8.21 -3.84 8.14
N ALA A 72 -7.86 -4.53 7.05
CA ALA A 72 -8.82 -5.33 6.30
C ALA A 72 -9.43 -6.46 7.16
N ARG A 73 -8.60 -7.14 7.97
CA ARG A 73 -9.06 -8.16 8.92
C ARG A 73 -9.99 -7.56 9.98
N ARG A 74 -9.64 -6.40 10.54
CA ARG A 74 -10.46 -5.68 11.52
C ARG A 74 -11.83 -5.30 10.97
N LEU A 75 -11.88 -4.85 9.72
CA LEU A 75 -13.12 -4.50 9.03
C LEU A 75 -13.90 -5.72 8.48
N ARG A 76 -13.32 -6.92 8.51
CA ARG A 76 -13.89 -8.16 7.93
C ARG A 76 -14.27 -8.01 6.45
N ILE A 77 -13.44 -7.29 5.69
CA ILE A 77 -13.66 -7.07 4.27
C ILE A 77 -12.90 -8.10 3.41
N PRO A 78 -13.43 -8.51 2.25
CA PRO A 78 -12.84 -9.57 1.42
C PRO A 78 -11.46 -9.20 0.84
N GLU A 79 -11.10 -7.92 0.83
CA GLU A 79 -9.80 -7.43 0.39
C GLU A 79 -8.63 -7.96 1.25
N ALA A 80 -8.89 -8.48 2.46
CA ALA A 80 -7.88 -9.14 3.28
C ALA A 80 -7.20 -10.29 2.53
N GLU A 81 -7.97 -11.12 1.81
CA GLU A 81 -7.42 -12.26 1.06
C GLU A 81 -6.58 -11.80 -0.13
N GLN A 82 -6.99 -10.72 -0.80
CA GLN A 82 -6.21 -10.12 -1.89
C GLN A 82 -4.87 -9.59 -1.38
N ILE A 83 -4.88 -8.92 -0.22
CA ILE A 83 -3.66 -8.41 0.41
C ILE A 83 -2.71 -9.55 0.80
N GLN A 84 -3.23 -10.63 1.39
CA GLN A 84 -2.41 -11.81 1.67
C GLN A 84 -1.80 -12.43 0.41
N GLY A 85 -2.57 -12.47 -0.69
CA GLY A 85 -2.07 -12.88 -2.00
C GLY A 85 -0.86 -12.05 -2.43
N PHE A 86 -1.00 -10.72 -2.39
CA PHE A 86 0.08 -9.80 -2.72
C PHE A 86 1.28 -9.92 -1.77
N MET A 87 1.06 -10.11 -0.47
CA MET A 87 2.15 -10.33 0.49
C MET A 87 2.97 -11.58 0.12
N ARG A 88 2.30 -12.69 -0.21
CA ARG A 88 2.96 -13.92 -0.66
C ARG A 88 3.74 -13.74 -1.96
N GLU A 89 3.14 -13.08 -2.96
CA GLU A 89 3.83 -12.73 -4.22
C GLU A 89 5.05 -11.83 -3.98
N MET A 90 5.02 -11.04 -2.91
CA MET A 90 6.12 -10.17 -2.53
C MET A 90 7.20 -10.86 -1.67
N GLY A 91 6.99 -12.11 -1.25
CA GLY A 91 7.87 -12.81 -0.32
C GLY A 91 7.72 -12.36 1.14
N ILE A 92 6.61 -11.70 1.47
CA ILE A 92 6.30 -11.16 2.79
C ILE A 92 5.32 -12.10 3.49
N ALA A 93 5.58 -12.43 4.75
CA ALA A 93 4.69 -13.28 5.55
C ALA A 93 3.43 -12.49 6.00
N PRO A 94 2.21 -13.02 5.73
CA PRO A 94 0.93 -12.39 6.10
C PRO A 94 0.50 -12.55 7.57
#